data_AF-A0AAV0Y6K3-F1
#
_entry.id   AF-A0AAV0Y6K3-F1
#
_cell.length_a   1.000
_cell.length_b   1.000
_cell.length_c   1.000
_cell.angle_alpha   90.00
_cell.angle_beta   90.00
_cell.angle_gamma   90.00
#
_symmetry.space_group_name_H-M   'P 1'
#
loop_
_entity.id
_entity.type
_entity.pdbx_description
1 polymer ?
#
loop_
_entity_poly.entity_id
_entity_poly.type
_entity_poly.pdbx_seq_one_letter_code
_entity_poly.pdbx_strand_id
1 'polypeptide(L)'
;MEVIDLESTSTADAVLAAVKKAILEAGKGDAKVDAACGDISVTSMWRLTNGQQVAKVRVPRSVKPTEVSRVRVSWTNCRFRIRRPEAIRCFKCHGFGHTQGRCSGPDISDSCRKCEDKSHKEKECLT
;
A
#
# COMPACT_ATOMS: atom_id res chain seq x y z
N MET A 1 6.15 0.55 -3.33
CA MET A 1 5.32 1.73 -3.05
C MET A 1 4.00 1.62 -3.79
N GLU A 2 3.01 2.42 -3.43
CA GLU A 2 1.79 2.60 -4.19
C GLU A 2 1.48 4.10 -4.36
N VAL A 3 0.94 4.45 -5.52
CA VAL A 3 0.35 5.76 -5.83
C VAL A 3 -1.16 5.58 -5.84
N ILE A 4 -1.86 6.36 -5.02
CA ILE A 4 -3.33 6.34 -4.92
C ILE A 4 -3.91 7.72 -5.26
N ASP A 5 -5.23 7.81 -5.39
CA ASP A 5 -5.95 9.00 -5.86
C ASP A 5 -5.60 9.37 -7.31
N LEU A 6 -5.29 8.37 -8.13
CA LEU A 6 -5.10 8.59 -9.57
C LEU A 6 -6.45 8.79 -10.25
N GLU A 7 -6.49 9.69 -11.22
CA GLU A 7 -7.64 9.86 -12.11
C GLU A 7 -7.80 8.62 -12.99
N SER A 8 -9.02 8.35 -13.45
CA SER A 8 -9.39 7.14 -14.19
C SER A 8 -8.70 6.96 -15.56
N THR A 9 -8.15 8.05 -16.10
CA THR A 9 -7.43 8.14 -17.38
C THR A 9 -5.91 8.12 -17.22
N SER A 10 -5.40 7.93 -15.99
CA SER A 10 -3.96 7.91 -15.73
C SER A 10 -3.30 6.69 -16.38
N THR A 11 -2.23 6.92 -17.13
CA THR A 11 -1.44 5.85 -17.77
C THR A 11 -0.25 5.44 -16.91
N ALA A 12 0.25 4.22 -17.10
CA ALA A 12 1.42 3.73 -16.38
C ALA A 12 2.67 4.59 -16.66
N ASP A 13 2.82 5.08 -17.89
CA ASP A 13 3.93 5.94 -18.30
C ASP A 13 3.89 7.30 -17.58
N ALA A 14 2.71 7.93 -17.51
CA ALA A 14 2.53 9.19 -16.78
C ALA A 14 2.84 9.04 -15.28
N VAL A 15 2.42 7.92 -14.67
CA VAL A 15 2.74 7.61 -13.27
C VAL A 15 4.25 7.42 -13.09
N LEU A 16 4.90 6.66 -13.99
CA LEU A 16 6.33 6.40 -13.93
C LEU A 16 7.13 7.70 -14.05
N ALA A 17 6.83 8.53 -15.04
CA ALA A 17 7.48 9.83 -15.23
C ALA A 17 7.31 10.75 -14.00
N ALA A 18 6.11 10.81 -13.44
CA ALA A 18 5.81 11.63 -12.28
C ALA A 18 6.56 11.17 -11.01
N VAL A 19 6.60 9.86 -10.75
CA VAL A 19 7.32 9.30 -9.59
C VAL A 19 8.82 9.54 -9.73
N LYS A 20 9.39 9.32 -10.93
CA LYS A 20 10.81 9.61 -11.21
C LYS A 20 11.12 11.08 -10.95
N LYS A 21 10.31 11.99 -11.48
CA LYS A 21 10.47 13.43 -11.27
C LYS A 21 10.45 13.81 -9.78
N ALA A 22 9.45 13.34 -9.04
CA ALA A 22 9.32 13.68 -7.62
C ALA A 22 10.49 13.16 -6.77
N ILE A 23 11.03 11.99 -7.10
CA ILE A 23 12.20 11.42 -6.42
C ILE A 23 13.48 12.20 -6.74
N LEU A 24 13.67 12.60 -8.00
CA LEU A 24 14.81 13.44 -8.40
C LEU A 24 14.78 14.81 -7.72
N GLU A 25 13.61 15.43 -7.63
CA GLU A 25 13.41 16.70 -6.93
C GLU A 25 13.70 16.58 -5.42
N ALA A 26 13.33 15.45 -4.80
CA ALA A 26 13.64 15.20 -3.39
C ALA A 26 15.14 14.92 -3.14
N GLY A 27 15.83 14.30 -4.10
CA GLY A 27 17.24 13.93 -4.01
C GLY A 27 18.25 15.07 -4.21
N LYS A 28 17.81 16.31 -4.49
CA LYS A 28 18.68 17.52 -4.61
C LYS A 28 19.98 17.32 -5.42
N GLY A 29 19.94 16.50 -6.48
CA GLY A 29 21.11 16.27 -7.35
C GLY A 29 22.09 15.17 -6.90
N ASP A 30 21.71 14.32 -5.95
CA ASP A 30 22.48 13.10 -5.62
C ASP A 30 22.61 12.19 -6.86
N ALA A 31 23.82 12.06 -7.42
CA ALA A 31 24.07 11.23 -8.61
C ALA A 31 23.68 9.74 -8.41
N LYS A 32 23.69 9.26 -7.16
CA LYS A 32 23.21 7.92 -6.81
C LYS A 32 21.70 7.77 -6.97
N VAL A 33 20.94 8.84 -6.74
CA VAL A 33 19.47 8.85 -6.90
C VAL A 33 19.12 8.84 -8.38
N ASP A 34 19.88 9.57 -9.20
CA ASP A 34 19.71 9.61 -10.65
C ASP A 34 19.94 8.24 -11.30
N ALA A 35 21.06 7.56 -10.98
CA ALA A 35 21.32 6.21 -11.47
C ALA A 35 20.26 5.19 -11.02
N ALA A 36 19.79 5.28 -9.77
CA ALA A 36 18.78 4.38 -9.23
C ALA A 36 17.36 4.63 -9.78
N CYS A 37 17.13 5.78 -10.43
CA CYS A 37 15.87 6.12 -11.10
C CYS A 37 15.53 5.13 -12.23
N GLY A 38 16.55 4.51 -12.85
CA GLY A 38 16.39 3.50 -13.88
C GLY A 38 15.66 2.22 -13.40
N ASP A 39 15.79 1.86 -12.13
CA ASP A 39 15.16 0.65 -11.56
C ASP A 39 13.67 0.86 -11.20
N ILE A 40 13.19 2.11 -11.29
CA ILE A 40 11.81 2.47 -10.96
C ILE A 40 10.87 1.99 -12.07
N SER A 41 9.89 1.16 -11.69
CA SER A 41 8.93 0.58 -12.62
C SER A 41 7.54 0.47 -12.00
N VAL A 42 6.49 0.66 -12.81
CA VAL A 42 5.10 0.40 -12.42
C VAL A 42 4.82 -1.08 -12.67
N THR A 43 4.56 -1.84 -11.61
CA THR A 43 4.38 -3.31 -11.72
C THR A 43 2.94 -3.69 -12.02
N SER A 44 1.97 -2.89 -11.55
CA SER A 44 0.54 -3.19 -11.72
C SER A 44 -0.29 -1.93 -11.52
N MET A 45 -1.43 -1.83 -12.20
CA MET A 45 -2.44 -0.79 -11.98
C MET A 45 -3.82 -1.42 -11.93
N TRP A 46 -4.69 -0.90 -11.07
CA TRP A 46 -6.07 -1.33 -10.96
C TRP A 46 -7.01 -0.16 -10.64
N ARG A 47 -8.29 -0.36 -10.91
CA ARG A 47 -9.36 0.61 -10.61
C ARG A 47 -10.07 0.22 -9.32
N LEU A 48 -10.44 1.24 -8.54
CA LEU A 48 -11.27 1.12 -7.37
C LEU A 48 -12.75 1.37 -7.76
N THR A 49 -13.66 0.92 -6.92
CA THR A 49 -15.11 1.09 -7.10
C THR A 49 -15.56 2.56 -7.07
N ASN A 50 -14.77 3.45 -6.46
CA ASN A 50 -15.00 4.90 -6.45
C ASN A 50 -14.54 5.61 -7.74
N GLY A 51 -14.12 4.88 -8.77
CA GLY A 51 -13.67 5.43 -10.06
C GLY A 51 -12.20 5.87 -10.11
N GLN A 52 -11.49 5.88 -8.98
CA GLN A 52 -10.05 6.19 -8.95
C GLN A 52 -9.20 5.00 -9.35
N GLN A 53 -7.95 5.27 -9.70
CA GLN A 53 -6.92 4.27 -9.96
C GLN A 53 -5.89 4.19 -8.83
N VAL A 54 -5.26 3.02 -8.73
CA VAL A 54 -4.10 2.77 -7.88
C VAL A 54 -3.01 2.15 -8.72
N ALA A 55 -1.77 2.61 -8.54
CA ALA A 55 -0.60 2.05 -9.19
C ALA A 55 0.38 1.50 -8.15
N LYS A 56 0.80 0.25 -8.32
CA LYS A 56 1.89 -0.36 -7.56
C LYS A 56 3.19 -0.08 -8.28
N VAL A 57 4.14 0.52 -7.55
CA VAL A 57 5.43 0.96 -8.09
C VAL A 57 6.56 0.27 -7.33
N ARG A 58 7.46 -0.37 -8.07
CA ARG A 58 8.74 -0.85 -7.57
C ARG A 58 9.70 0.32 -7.55
N VAL A 59 10.28 0.58 -6.38
CA VAL A 59 11.18 1.70 -6.14
C VAL A 59 12.31 1.21 -5.26
N PRO A 60 13.58 1.42 -5.64
CA PRO A 60 14.71 1.02 -4.82
C PRO A 60 14.74 1.80 -3.51
N ARG A 61 15.23 1.17 -2.43
CA ARG A 61 15.34 1.85 -1.12
C ARG A 61 16.37 2.98 -1.12
N SER A 62 17.37 2.90 -2.00
CA SER A 62 18.47 3.86 -2.11
C SER A 62 18.02 5.29 -2.38
N VAL A 63 16.85 5.47 -3.02
CA VAL A 63 16.28 6.79 -3.35
C VAL A 63 15.41 7.38 -2.25
N LYS A 64 15.46 6.79 -1.04
CA LYS A 64 14.69 7.21 0.15
C LYS A 64 13.24 7.58 -0.18
N PRO A 65 12.47 6.69 -0.81
CA PRO A 65 11.17 7.04 -1.38
C PRO A 65 10.12 7.42 -0.33
N THR A 66 10.40 7.23 0.96
CA THR A 66 9.59 7.68 2.09
C THR A 66 9.67 9.19 2.35
N GLU A 67 10.69 9.89 1.83
CA GLU A 67 10.80 11.35 1.92
C GLU A 67 9.81 12.05 0.95
N VAL A 68 9.33 11.33 -0.05
CA VAL A 68 8.28 11.78 -0.98
C VAL A 68 6.93 11.26 -0.48
N SER A 69 6.02 12.16 -0.09
CA SER A 69 4.67 11.80 0.36
C SER A 69 3.61 11.96 -0.73
N ARG A 70 3.86 12.82 -1.71
CA ARG A 70 2.94 13.15 -2.80
C ARG A 70 3.69 13.27 -4.11
N VAL A 71 3.00 12.86 -5.17
CA VAL A 71 3.50 12.91 -6.54
C VAL A 71 2.42 13.54 -7.40
N ARG A 72 2.79 14.55 -8.20
CA ARG A 72 1.85 15.16 -9.14
C ARG A 72 1.83 14.33 -10.42
N VAL A 73 0.72 13.65 -10.67
CA VAL A 73 0.46 12.94 -11.93
C VAL A 73 -0.52 13.78 -12.73
N SER A 74 -0.07 14.30 -13.88
CA SER A 74 -0.84 15.28 -14.66
C SER A 74 -1.26 16.49 -13.81
N TRP A 75 -2.56 16.69 -13.58
CA TRP A 75 -3.11 17.77 -12.77
C TRP A 75 -3.42 17.38 -11.32
N THR A 76 -3.29 16.10 -10.97
CA THR A 76 -3.70 15.57 -9.68
C THR A 76 -2.52 15.35 -8.75
N ASN A 77 -2.62 15.83 -7.51
CA ASN A 77 -1.63 15.57 -6.47
C ASN A 77 -1.97 14.25 -5.75
N CYS A 78 -1.40 13.17 -6.25
CA CYS A 78 -1.64 11.81 -5.78
C CYS A 78 -0.82 11.50 -4.52
N ARG A 79 -1.35 10.67 -3.62
CA ARG A 79 -0.60 10.21 -2.45
C ARG A 79 0.35 9.08 -2.85
N PHE A 80 1.60 9.19 -2.42
CA PHE A 80 2.64 8.18 -2.64
C PHE A 80 3.07 7.60 -1.29
N ARG A 81 2.89 6.29 -1.12
CA ARG A 81 3.11 5.64 0.18
C ARG A 81 3.61 4.21 0.08
N ILE A 82 4.12 3.69 1.19
CA ILE A 82 4.37 2.26 1.33
C ILE A 82 3.01 1.56 1.30
N ARG A 83 2.86 0.59 0.38
CA ARG A 83 1.71 -0.31 0.40
C ARG A 83 1.76 -1.09 1.71
N ARG A 84 0.82 -0.82 2.61
CA ARG A 84 0.62 -1.65 3.79
C ARG A 84 -0.30 -2.80 3.37
N PRO A 85 0.21 -4.04 3.22
CA PRO A 85 -0.72 -5.17 3.13
C PRO A 85 -1.61 -5.13 4.38
N GLU A 86 -2.89 -5.41 4.22
CA GLU A 86 -3.78 -5.59 5.37
C GLU A 86 -3.11 -6.54 6.35
N ALA A 87 -3.05 -6.14 7.62
CA ALA A 87 -2.47 -6.96 8.65
C ALA A 87 -3.28 -8.27 8.69
N ILE A 88 -2.64 -9.37 8.30
CA ILE A 88 -3.29 -10.68 8.31
C ILE A 88 -3.70 -10.97 9.74
N ARG A 89 -5.01 -10.97 9.98
CA ARG A 89 -5.59 -11.32 11.27
C ARG A 89 -5.92 -12.80 11.26
N CYS A 90 -5.29 -13.57 12.13
CA CYS A 90 -5.47 -15.00 12.24
C CYS A 90 -6.94 -15.33 12.54
N PHE A 91 -7.50 -16.31 11.85
CA PHE A 91 -8.86 -16.80 12.12
C PHE A 91 -8.93 -17.69 13.36
N LYS A 92 -7.78 -18.22 13.82
CA LYS A 92 -7.69 -19.10 14.99
C LYS A 92 -7.59 -18.33 16.29
N CYS A 93 -6.62 -17.44 16.41
CA CYS A 93 -6.32 -16.76 17.68
C CYS A 93 -6.60 -15.25 17.67
N HIS A 94 -7.13 -14.72 16.56
CA HIS A 94 -7.39 -13.29 16.34
C HIS A 94 -6.16 -12.35 16.38
N GLY A 95 -4.96 -12.89 16.63
CA GLY A 95 -3.69 -12.17 16.55
C GLY A 95 -3.28 -11.78 15.13
N PHE A 96 -2.35 -10.84 15.02
CA PHE A 96 -1.86 -10.33 13.73
C PHE A 96 -0.60 -11.05 13.25
N GLY A 97 -0.34 -10.97 11.94
CA GLY A 97 0.93 -11.35 11.32
C GLY A 97 1.07 -12.82 10.92
N HIS A 98 0.03 -13.64 11.11
CA HIS A 98 0.07 -15.06 10.75
C HIS A 98 -1.31 -15.60 10.32
N THR A 99 -1.31 -16.72 9.60
CA THR A 99 -2.52 -17.44 9.17
C THR A 99 -2.84 -18.60 10.12
N GLN A 100 -4.07 -19.11 10.08
CA GLN A 100 -4.52 -20.24 10.91
C GLN A 100 -3.61 -21.47 10.77
N GLY A 101 -3.15 -21.80 9.55
CA GLY A 101 -2.27 -22.95 9.31
C GLY A 101 -0.87 -22.84 9.92
N ARG A 102 -0.43 -21.65 10.32
CA ARG A 102 0.85 -21.41 11.02
C ARG A 102 0.65 -20.91 12.46
N CYS A 103 -0.56 -21.05 13.00
CA CYS A 103 -0.92 -20.50 14.30
C CYS A 103 -0.60 -21.50 15.44
N SER A 104 0.26 -21.08 16.36
CA SER A 104 0.54 -21.81 17.62
C SER A 104 -0.28 -21.28 18.81
N GLY A 105 -1.18 -20.33 18.57
CA GLY A 105 -2.02 -19.71 19.60
C GLY A 105 -3.26 -20.54 19.95
N PRO A 106 -3.99 -20.11 21.00
CA PRO A 106 -5.25 -20.72 21.40
C PRO A 106 -6.28 -20.60 20.27
N ASP A 107 -7.11 -21.63 20.16
CA ASP A 107 -8.23 -21.64 19.23
C ASP A 107 -9.42 -20.92 19.86
N ILE A 108 -9.58 -19.65 19.47
CA ILE A 108 -10.73 -18.81 19.80
C ILE A 108 -11.48 -18.41 18.52
N SER A 109 -11.39 -19.23 17.47
CA SER A 109 -12.06 -19.00 16.19
C SER A 109 -13.58 -18.88 16.34
N ASP A 110 -14.12 -19.47 17.40
CA ASP A 110 -15.52 -19.38 17.72
C ASP A 110 -15.97 -18.09 18.40
N SER A 111 -15.04 -17.35 19.00
CA SER A 111 -15.31 -16.08 19.66
C SER A 111 -15.53 -14.92 18.68
N CYS A 112 -16.22 -13.89 19.14
CA CYS A 112 -16.33 -12.61 18.47
C CYS A 112 -14.94 -12.00 18.27
N ARG A 113 -14.64 -11.56 17.04
CA ARG A 113 -13.35 -10.94 16.70
C ARG A 113 -13.20 -9.50 17.20
N LYS A 114 -14.26 -8.93 17.79
CA LYS A 114 -14.32 -7.56 18.32
C LYS A 114 -14.23 -7.52 19.85
N CYS A 115 -15.00 -8.34 20.55
CA CYS A 115 -15.08 -8.37 22.02
C CYS A 115 -14.66 -9.71 22.66
N GLU A 116 -14.27 -10.71 21.87
CA GLU A 116 -13.78 -12.02 22.34
C GLU A 116 -14.83 -12.91 23.04
N ASP A 117 -16.09 -12.46 23.11
CA ASP A 117 -17.23 -13.25 23.59
C ASP A 117 -17.58 -14.42 22.67
N LYS A 118 -17.92 -15.56 23.25
CA LYS A 118 -18.35 -16.75 22.50
C LYS A 118 -19.83 -16.76 22.12
N SER A 119 -20.60 -15.81 22.64
CA SER A 119 -22.06 -15.77 22.49
C SER A 119 -22.52 -15.32 21.12
N HIS A 120 -21.67 -14.65 20.34
CA HIS A 120 -22.03 -14.08 19.04
C HIS A 120 -20.81 -13.99 18.11
N LYS A 121 -21.06 -13.87 16.80
CA LYS A 121 -20.00 -13.58 15.80
C LYS A 121 -19.85 -12.08 15.60
N GLU A 122 -18.73 -11.64 15.01
CA GLU A 122 -18.41 -10.21 14.78
C GLU A 122 -19.55 -9.42 14.11
N LYS A 123 -20.33 -10.05 13.22
CA LYS A 123 -21.48 -9.42 12.55
C LYS A 123 -22.64 -9.04 13.48
N GLU A 124 -22.75 -9.72 14.61
CA GLU A 124 -23.82 -9.59 15.61
C GLU A 124 -23.33 -8.84 16.86
N CYS A 125 -22.11 -8.29 16.81
CA CYS A 125 -21.54 -7.53 17.90
C CYS A 125 -22.18 -6.15 17.99
N LEU A 126 -22.94 -5.92 19.07
CA LEU A 126 -23.62 -4.66 19.37
C LEU A 126 -22.73 -3.65 20.11
N THR A 127 -21.56 -4.10 20.57
CA THR A 127 -20.52 -3.27 21.20
C THR A 127 -19.76 -2.44 20.17
#